data_AF-A0A7J9SZR5-F1
#
_entry.id   AF-A0A7J9SZR5-F1
#
_cell.length_a   1.000
_cell.length_b   1.000
_cell.length_c   1.000
_cell.angle_alpha   90.00
_cell.angle_beta   90.00
_cell.angle_gamma   90.00
#
_symmetry.space_group_name_H-M   'P 1'
#
loop_
_entity.id
_entity.type
_entity.pdbx_description
1 polymer ?
#
loop_
_entity_poly.entity_id
_entity_poly.type
_entity_poly.pdbx_seq_one_letter_code
_entity_poly.pdbx_strand_id
1 'polypeptide(L)'
;MLDSMYYPYWKYLCTIVSFSEASFLIDILQEIKVSPSKLKKILYENDSLPVKLSIYLQYDGQTIDSIIIDDTKSKRRLGGRPSIKGVLGLNLELEEEYLLYLGTAKSWSETLTHIRNNYILSDEVYAVCDGDGKLQLNLETDGYRIQQCTNHFVRTSMYYLRME
;
A
#
# COMPACT_ATOMS: atom_id res chain seq x y z
N MET A 1 -1.87 19.99 31.73
CA MET A 1 -2.81 19.04 31.09
C MET A 1 -2.48 19.07 29.61
N LEU A 2 -1.74 18.06 29.14
CA LEU A 2 -1.56 17.83 27.72
C LEU A 2 -2.84 17.12 27.27
N ASP A 3 -3.67 17.84 26.53
CA ASP A 3 -4.83 17.25 25.88
C ASP A 3 -4.38 16.01 25.10
N SER A 4 -5.07 14.91 25.37
CA SER A 4 -4.91 13.66 24.64
C SER A 4 -5.23 13.93 23.17
N MET A 5 -4.19 14.18 22.38
CA MET A 5 -4.31 14.21 20.92
C MET A 5 -4.72 12.82 20.47
N TYR A 6 -6.01 12.65 20.20
CA TYR A 6 -6.56 11.49 19.53
C TYR A 6 -6.03 11.53 18.10
N TYR A 7 -4.99 10.72 17.82
CA TYR A 7 -4.49 10.56 16.48
C TYR A 7 -5.35 9.49 15.78
N PRO A 8 -5.95 9.76 14.60
CA PRO A 8 -6.64 8.73 13.84
C PRO A 8 -5.66 7.59 13.53
N TYR A 9 -6.14 6.34 13.58
CA TYR A 9 -5.35 5.12 13.41
C TYR A 9 -4.56 5.08 12.09
N TRP A 10 -4.97 5.87 11.09
CA TRP A 10 -4.32 6.03 9.78
C TRP A 10 -2.94 6.69 9.84
N LYS A 11 -2.55 7.27 10.98
CA LYS A 11 -1.24 7.91 11.17
C LYS A 11 -0.07 6.93 11.26
N TYR A 12 -0.28 5.62 11.10
CA TYR A 12 0.81 4.62 11.03
C TYR A 12 0.90 3.91 9.66
N LEU A 13 0.02 4.24 8.71
CA LEU A 13 -0.23 3.41 7.53
C LEU A 13 0.67 3.68 6.31
N CYS A 14 1.72 4.51 6.42
CA CYS A 14 2.69 4.75 5.34
C CYS A 14 4.04 4.06 5.60
N THR A 15 3.97 2.80 6.01
CA THR A 15 5.05 1.81 5.91
C THR A 15 4.42 0.46 5.63
N ILE A 16 3.82 0.27 4.45
CA ILE A 16 3.01 -0.94 4.19
C ILE A 16 3.88 -2.18 3.97
N VAL A 17 5.20 -2.06 3.79
CA VAL A 17 5.89 -3.10 3.02
C VAL A 17 7.18 -3.66 3.60
N SER A 18 7.45 -3.61 4.90
CA SER A 18 8.29 -4.70 5.45
C SER A 18 7.50 -6.01 5.46
N PHE A 19 8.19 -7.15 5.39
CA PHE A 19 7.50 -8.45 5.52
C PHE A 19 6.75 -8.62 6.85
N SER A 20 7.18 -7.90 7.89
CA SER A 20 6.51 -7.88 9.19
C SER A 20 5.23 -7.07 9.15
N GLU A 21 5.25 -5.88 8.53
CA GLU A 21 4.06 -5.04 8.36
C GLU A 21 3.05 -5.70 7.43
N ALA A 22 3.49 -6.27 6.30
CA ALA A 22 2.64 -7.04 5.40
C ALA A 22 2.01 -8.26 6.09
N SER A 23 2.78 -8.97 6.92
CA SER A 23 2.29 -10.09 7.74
C SER A 23 1.21 -9.65 8.73
N PHE A 24 1.44 -8.54 9.41
CA PHE A 24 0.50 -7.95 10.37
C PHE A 24 -0.79 -7.46 9.70
N LEU A 25 -0.68 -6.77 8.56
CA LEU A 25 -1.83 -6.29 7.80
C LEU A 25 -2.69 -7.44 7.29
N ILE A 26 -2.08 -8.53 6.83
CA ILE A 26 -2.81 -9.74 6.42
C ILE A 26 -3.52 -10.38 7.62
N ASP A 27 -2.88 -10.42 8.80
CA ASP A 27 -3.52 -10.99 10.00
C ASP A 27 -4.73 -10.16 10.43
N ILE A 28 -4.63 -8.82 10.43
CA ILE A 28 -5.74 -7.96 10.86
C ILE A 28 -6.85 -7.89 9.81
N LEU A 29 -6.50 -7.62 8.55
CA LEU A 29 -7.50 -7.38 7.50
C LEU A 29 -8.08 -8.66 6.93
N GLN A 30 -7.41 -9.80 7.10
CA GLN A 30 -7.81 -11.07 6.48
C GLN A 30 -7.93 -12.22 7.47
N GLU A 31 -7.64 -11.99 8.76
CA GLU A 31 -7.64 -13.01 9.81
C GLU A 31 -6.73 -14.22 9.48
N ILE A 32 -5.69 -13.99 8.66
CA ILE A 32 -4.75 -15.02 8.21
C ILE A 32 -3.38 -14.80 8.82
N LYS A 33 -2.95 -15.77 9.63
CA LYS A 33 -1.58 -15.80 10.16
C LYS A 33 -0.60 -16.34 9.13
N VAL A 34 0.17 -15.43 8.55
CA VAL A 34 1.30 -15.76 7.67
C VAL A 34 2.58 -15.17 8.23
N SER A 35 3.63 -15.99 8.40
CA SER A 35 4.89 -15.47 8.92
C SER A 35 5.61 -14.60 7.85
N PRO A 36 6.42 -13.61 8.26
CA PRO A 36 7.22 -12.81 7.34
C PRO A 36 8.12 -13.65 6.42
N SER A 37 8.67 -14.75 6.94
CA SER A 37 9.50 -15.68 6.17
C SER A 37 8.70 -16.46 5.12
N LYS A 38 7.45 -16.83 5.44
CA LYS A 38 6.54 -17.50 4.49
C LYS A 38 6.08 -16.53 3.40
N LEU A 39 5.75 -15.27 3.76
CA LEU A 39 5.43 -14.22 2.79
C LEU A 39 6.57 -13.98 1.80
N LYS A 40 7.80 -13.90 2.31
CA LYS A 40 8.98 -13.74 1.47
C LYS A 40 9.12 -14.84 0.42
N LYS A 41 8.85 -16.09 0.80
CA LYS A 41 8.87 -17.22 -0.14
C LYS A 41 7.75 -17.11 -1.16
N ILE A 42 6.52 -16.83 -0.73
CA ILE A 42 5.37 -16.70 -1.63
C ILE A 42 5.63 -15.61 -2.69
N LEU A 43 6.07 -14.42 -2.25
CA LEU A 43 6.26 -13.28 -3.13
C LEU A 43 7.47 -13.40 -4.06
N TYR A 44 8.57 -14.04 -3.64
CA TYR A 44 9.79 -14.08 -4.45
C TYR A 44 10.11 -15.42 -5.09
N GLU A 45 9.54 -16.53 -4.63
CA GLU A 45 9.89 -17.88 -5.10
C GLU A 45 8.78 -18.53 -5.91
N ASN A 46 7.52 -18.12 -5.70
CA ASN A 46 6.37 -18.73 -6.39
C ASN A 46 5.74 -17.84 -7.48
N ASP A 47 6.17 -16.57 -7.62
CA ASP A 47 5.61 -15.54 -8.52
C ASP A 47 4.07 -15.47 -8.50
N SER A 48 3.49 -15.95 -7.40
CA SER A 48 2.07 -15.95 -7.14
C SER A 48 1.81 -14.84 -6.15
N LEU A 49 0.86 -13.95 -6.45
CA LEU A 49 0.28 -13.11 -5.40
C LEU A 49 -0.12 -14.02 -4.23
N PRO A 50 0.07 -13.63 -2.96
CA PRO A 50 -0.31 -14.40 -1.77
C PRO A 50 -1.83 -14.61 -1.60
N VAL A 51 -2.53 -14.78 -2.72
CA VAL A 51 -3.97 -14.76 -2.90
C VAL A 51 -4.45 -16.20 -3.10
N LYS A 52 -5.07 -16.76 -2.06
CA LYS A 52 -6.07 -17.81 -2.24
C LYS A 52 -7.46 -17.19 -2.18
N LEU A 53 -8.02 -16.96 -3.38
CA LEU A 53 -9.41 -17.05 -3.85
C LEU A 53 -10.64 -16.62 -3.01
N SER A 54 -10.64 -16.56 -1.68
CA SER A 54 -11.89 -16.25 -0.92
C SER A 54 -11.98 -14.83 -0.39
N ILE A 55 -10.88 -14.08 -0.44
CA ILE A 55 -10.68 -12.83 0.31
C ILE A 55 -11.10 -11.62 -0.54
N TYR A 56 -11.06 -11.77 -1.88
CA TYR A 56 -11.64 -10.79 -2.80
C TYR A 56 -13.17 -10.81 -2.87
N LEU A 57 -13.80 -11.82 -2.27
CA LEU A 57 -15.26 -11.96 -2.24
C LEU A 57 -15.93 -10.99 -1.25
N GLN A 58 -15.19 -10.39 -0.31
CA GLN A 58 -15.72 -9.37 0.60
C GLN A 58 -15.88 -7.99 -0.07
N TYR A 59 -15.36 -7.82 -1.29
CA TYR A 59 -15.38 -6.55 -2.03
C TYR A 59 -16.56 -6.43 -2.99
N ASP A 60 -17.54 -7.34 -2.96
CA ASP A 60 -18.57 -7.41 -3.99
C ASP A 60 -19.42 -6.12 -4.01
N GLY A 61 -19.18 -5.29 -5.03
CA GLY A 61 -19.88 -4.04 -5.26
C GLY A 61 -19.39 -2.81 -4.47
N GLN A 62 -18.34 -2.93 -3.65
CA GLN A 62 -17.87 -1.80 -2.84
C GLN A 62 -17.06 -0.78 -3.66
N THR A 63 -17.37 0.49 -3.46
CA THR A 63 -16.63 1.61 -4.06
C THR A 63 -15.41 1.97 -3.22
N ILE A 64 -14.27 2.18 -3.86
CA ILE A 64 -13.04 2.67 -3.24
C ILE A 64 -12.88 4.16 -3.51
N ASP A 65 -12.85 4.96 -2.45
CA ASP A 65 -12.74 6.42 -2.53
C ASP A 65 -11.29 6.90 -2.42
N SER A 66 -10.45 6.11 -1.76
CA SER A 66 -9.04 6.43 -1.61
C SER A 66 -8.17 5.19 -1.57
N ILE A 67 -6.93 5.33 -2.02
CA ILE A 67 -5.90 4.30 -1.89
C ILE A 67 -4.68 4.83 -1.15
N ILE A 68 -4.10 4.01 -0.29
CA ILE A 68 -2.80 4.23 0.34
C ILE A 68 -1.79 3.31 -0.33
N ILE A 69 -0.70 3.90 -0.82
CA ILE A 69 0.28 3.21 -1.65
C ILE A 69 1.67 3.34 -1.04
N ASP A 70 2.40 2.23 -1.03
CA ASP A 70 3.80 2.22 -0.61
C ASP A 70 4.59 1.09 -1.29
N ASP A 71 5.91 1.26 -1.42
CA ASP A 71 6.81 0.19 -1.86
C ASP A 71 7.98 -0.05 -0.92
N THR A 72 8.41 -1.32 -0.85
CA THR A 72 9.67 -1.68 -0.23
C THR A 72 10.66 -2.12 -1.29
N LYS A 73 11.70 -1.32 -1.40
CA LYS A 73 12.87 -1.61 -2.23
C LYS A 73 13.73 -2.68 -1.54
N SER A 74 13.99 -3.80 -2.22
CA SER A 74 14.90 -4.81 -1.68
C SER A 74 16.33 -4.24 -1.64
N LYS A 75 16.96 -4.24 -0.47
CA LYS A 75 18.36 -3.81 -0.32
C LYS A 75 19.29 -4.88 -0.93
N ARG A 76 19.86 -4.59 -2.11
CA ARG A 76 21.08 -5.16 -2.74
C ARG A 76 20.98 -6.50 -3.51
N ARG A 77 21.25 -6.45 -4.83
CA ARG A 77 22.49 -6.85 -5.57
C ARG A 77 22.28 -6.49 -7.07
N LEU A 78 23.34 -6.34 -7.86
CA LEU A 78 23.22 -6.13 -9.33
C LEU A 78 22.26 -7.20 -9.92
N GLY A 79 21.23 -6.75 -10.64
CA GLY A 79 20.10 -7.59 -11.09
C GLY A 79 18.89 -7.66 -10.13
N GLY A 80 18.77 -6.67 -9.22
CA GLY A 80 17.93 -6.66 -8.02
C GLY A 80 16.49 -7.18 -8.14
N ARG A 81 16.02 -7.82 -7.07
CA ARG A 81 14.64 -8.31 -6.94
C ARG A 81 13.66 -7.14 -7.09
N PRO A 82 12.48 -7.36 -7.72
CA PRO A 82 11.42 -6.37 -7.79
C PRO A 82 11.09 -5.80 -6.40
N SER A 83 10.68 -4.52 -6.39
CA SER A 83 10.08 -3.95 -5.18
C SER A 83 8.79 -4.71 -4.86
N ILE A 84 8.50 -4.81 -3.57
CA ILE A 84 7.19 -5.25 -3.13
C ILE A 84 6.32 -4.02 -3.06
N LYS A 85 5.17 -4.06 -3.71
CA LYS A 85 4.20 -2.98 -3.74
C LYS A 85 3.00 -3.39 -2.91
N GLY A 86 2.55 -2.48 -2.06
CA GLY A 86 1.35 -2.61 -1.25
C GLY A 86 0.36 -1.50 -1.60
N VAL A 87 -0.91 -1.87 -1.75
CA VAL A 87 -2.00 -0.92 -1.91
C VAL A 87 -3.15 -1.31 -1.00
N LEU A 88 -3.52 -0.38 -0.13
CA LEU A 88 -4.75 -0.44 0.66
C LEU A 88 -5.79 0.47 0.03
N GLY A 89 -7.03 0.03 0.00
CA GLY A 89 -8.20 0.79 -0.42
C GLY A 89 -9.03 1.17 0.79
N LEU A 90 -9.66 2.33 0.72
CA LEU A 90 -10.55 2.85 1.73
C LEU A 90 -11.91 3.12 1.08
N ASN A 91 -12.95 2.59 1.71
CA ASN A 91 -14.32 3.07 1.50
C ASN A 91 -14.62 4.04 2.64
N LEU A 92 -14.74 5.33 2.30
CA LEU A 92 -14.92 6.40 3.28
C LEU A 92 -16.35 6.51 3.76
N GLU A 93 -17.32 5.99 3.02
CA GLU A 93 -18.73 5.95 3.43
C GLU A 93 -18.95 4.92 4.55
N LEU A 94 -18.32 3.75 4.43
CA LEU A 94 -18.45 2.65 5.39
C LEU A 94 -17.33 2.63 6.44
N GLU A 95 -16.33 3.49 6.30
CA GLU A 95 -15.11 3.50 7.11
C GLU A 95 -14.37 2.14 7.10
N GLU A 96 -14.39 1.44 5.96
CA GLU A 96 -13.77 0.12 5.78
C GLU A 96 -12.43 0.19 5.03
N GLU A 97 -11.53 -0.73 5.39
CA GLU A 97 -10.17 -0.83 4.86
C GLU A 97 -9.96 -2.17 4.15
N TYR A 98 -9.31 -2.13 2.98
CA TYR A 98 -9.22 -3.28 2.08
C TYR A 98 -7.81 -3.46 1.54
N LEU A 99 -7.31 -4.70 1.50
CA LEU A 99 -6.03 -4.99 0.83
C LEU A 99 -6.25 -5.23 -0.66
N LEU A 100 -6.11 -4.17 -1.46
CA LEU A 100 -6.31 -4.21 -2.91
C LEU A 100 -5.16 -4.91 -3.64
N TYR A 101 -3.92 -4.73 -3.16
CA TYR A 101 -2.75 -5.35 -3.78
C TYR A 101 -1.61 -5.56 -2.79
N LEU A 102 -0.99 -6.74 -2.85
CA LEU A 102 0.31 -6.99 -2.22
C LEU A 102 1.09 -7.98 -3.09
N GLY A 103 2.13 -7.49 -3.74
CA GLY A 103 2.80 -8.27 -4.77
C GLY A 103 4.16 -7.73 -5.18
N THR A 104 4.94 -8.57 -5.85
CA THR A 104 6.06 -8.12 -6.66
C THR A 104 5.52 -7.59 -7.98
N ALA A 105 5.77 -6.32 -8.29
CA ALA A 105 5.43 -5.76 -9.60
C ALA A 105 6.63 -5.07 -10.20
N LYS A 106 6.74 -5.10 -11.54
CA LYS A 106 7.84 -4.45 -12.25
C LYS A 106 7.64 -2.94 -12.32
N SER A 107 6.38 -2.48 -12.28
CA SER A 107 6.03 -1.06 -12.35
C SER A 107 4.76 -0.74 -11.57
N TRP A 108 4.54 0.54 -11.28
CA TRP A 108 3.27 1.01 -10.71
C TRP A 108 2.10 0.92 -11.68
N SER A 109 2.35 1.09 -12.99
CA SER A 109 1.31 0.94 -14.03
C SER A 109 0.67 -0.46 -14.02
N GLU A 110 1.47 -1.52 -13.81
CA GLU A 110 0.98 -2.90 -13.68
C GLU A 110 0.04 -3.05 -12.46
N THR A 111 0.46 -2.52 -11.30
CA THR A 111 -0.35 -2.53 -10.08
C THR A 111 -1.65 -1.72 -10.23
N LEU A 112 -1.60 -0.53 -10.82
CA LEU A 112 -2.76 0.33 -11.01
C LEU A 112 -3.74 -0.23 -12.06
N THR A 113 -3.23 -0.94 -13.07
CA THR A 113 -4.07 -1.67 -14.04
C THR A 113 -4.81 -2.82 -13.35
N HIS A 114 -4.12 -3.57 -12.49
CA HIS A 114 -4.76 -4.63 -11.70
C HIS A 114 -5.90 -4.05 -10.84
N ILE A 115 -5.66 -2.94 -10.14
CA ILE A 115 -6.68 -2.31 -9.29
C ILE A 115 -7.91 -1.90 -10.12
N ARG A 116 -7.70 -1.16 -11.22
CA ARG A 116 -8.79 -0.70 -12.09
C ARG A 116 -9.63 -1.83 -12.68
N ASN A 117 -9.02 -2.96 -12.97
CA ASN A 117 -9.71 -4.10 -13.57
C ASN A 117 -10.47 -4.97 -12.57
N ASN A 118 -10.18 -4.84 -11.26
CA ASN A 118 -10.70 -5.76 -10.24
C ASN A 118 -11.53 -5.07 -9.16
N TYR A 119 -11.53 -3.73 -9.07
CA TYR A 119 -12.29 -2.98 -8.06
C TYR A 119 -13.05 -1.81 -8.69
N ILE A 120 -14.15 -1.43 -8.03
CA ILE A 120 -14.92 -0.25 -8.37
C ILE A 120 -14.25 0.95 -7.67
N LEU A 121 -13.70 1.87 -8.46
CA LEU A 121 -13.15 3.11 -7.94
C LEU A 121 -14.21 4.22 -8.05
N SER A 122 -14.22 5.15 -7.09
CA SER A 122 -15.03 6.36 -7.20
C SER A 122 -14.59 7.22 -8.39
N ASP A 123 -15.48 8.09 -8.86
CA ASP A 123 -15.17 9.05 -9.93
C ASP A 123 -14.03 10.01 -9.52
N GLU A 124 -13.88 10.26 -8.22
CA GLU A 124 -12.80 11.08 -7.65
C GLU A 124 -12.02 10.29 -6.58
N VAL A 125 -11.06 9.50 -7.04
CA VAL A 125 -10.21 8.69 -6.15
C VAL A 125 -8.95 9.44 -5.71
N TYR A 126 -8.65 9.41 -4.41
CA TYR A 126 -7.43 10.00 -3.85
C TYR A 126 -6.34 8.96 -3.62
N ALA A 127 -5.12 9.23 -4.08
CA ALA A 127 -3.95 8.42 -3.78
C ALA A 127 -3.07 9.09 -2.71
N VAL A 128 -2.92 8.42 -1.58
CA VAL A 128 -1.98 8.78 -0.50
C VAL A 128 -0.67 8.03 -0.72
N CYS A 129 0.41 8.74 -1.05
CA CYS A 129 1.69 8.12 -1.38
C CYS A 129 2.90 8.96 -0.90
N ASP A 130 4.11 8.46 -1.11
CA ASP A 130 5.33 9.20 -0.81
C ASP A 130 5.54 10.39 -1.78
N GLY A 131 6.67 11.10 -1.60
CA GLY A 131 7.05 12.23 -2.46
C GLY A 131 7.70 11.85 -3.78
N ASP A 132 7.62 10.60 -4.25
CA ASP A 132 8.27 10.17 -5.49
C ASP A 132 7.53 10.75 -6.71
N GLY A 133 8.17 11.70 -7.39
CA GLY A 133 7.55 12.40 -8.54
C GLY A 133 7.19 11.49 -9.72
N LYS A 134 7.85 10.34 -9.90
CA LYS A 134 7.49 9.38 -10.95
C LYS A 134 6.24 8.59 -10.57
N LEU A 135 6.10 8.21 -9.30
CA LEU A 135 4.88 7.59 -8.78
C LEU A 135 3.70 8.57 -8.91
N GLN A 136 3.85 9.79 -8.42
CA GLN A 136 2.78 10.81 -8.45
C GLN A 136 2.32 11.10 -9.88
N LEU A 137 3.25 11.26 -10.83
CA LEU A 137 2.90 11.47 -12.24
C LEU A 137 2.11 10.30 -12.84
N ASN A 138 2.47 9.04 -12.52
CA ASN A 138 1.72 7.87 -13.00
C ASN A 138 0.29 7.85 -12.43
N LEU A 139 0.14 8.21 -11.16
CA LEU A 139 -1.16 8.28 -10.49
C LEU A 139 -2.04 9.39 -11.09
N GLU A 140 -1.49 10.59 -11.30
CA GLU A 140 -2.22 11.70 -11.92
C GLU A 140 -2.64 11.35 -13.36
N THR A 141 -1.76 10.69 -14.13
CA THR A 141 -2.07 10.22 -15.49
C THR A 141 -3.21 9.21 -15.50
N ASP A 142 -3.32 8.40 -14.46
CA ASP A 142 -4.39 7.43 -14.25
C ASP A 142 -5.65 8.05 -13.60
N GLY A 143 -5.70 9.38 -13.41
CA GLY A 143 -6.87 10.12 -12.94
C GLY A 143 -6.98 10.30 -11.43
N TYR A 144 -5.96 9.91 -10.66
CA TYR A 144 -5.97 10.04 -9.20
C TYR A 144 -5.66 11.47 -8.76
N ARG A 145 -6.35 11.93 -7.72
CA ARG A 145 -5.93 13.12 -6.96
C ARG A 145 -4.85 12.74 -5.97
N ILE A 146 -3.78 13.53 -5.87
CA ILE A 146 -2.62 13.17 -5.05
C ILE A 146 -2.67 13.86 -3.69
N GLN A 147 -2.47 13.06 -2.63
CA GLN A 147 -2.19 13.54 -1.28
C GLN A 147 -0.83 12.99 -0.85
N GLN A 148 0.13 13.87 -0.58
CA GLN A 148 1.41 13.42 -0.05
C GLN A 148 1.23 12.91 1.39
N CYS A 149 1.77 11.73 1.66
CA CYS A 149 1.70 11.13 2.98
C CYS A 149 2.55 11.91 3.98
N THR A 150 1.90 12.44 5.02
CA THR A 150 2.54 13.24 6.07
C THR A 150 3.64 12.48 6.80
N ASN A 151 3.47 11.17 7.01
CA ASN A 151 4.50 10.34 7.65
C ASN A 151 5.75 10.22 6.80
N HIS A 152 5.60 9.97 5.50
CA HIS A 152 6.73 9.95 4.57
C HIS A 152 7.41 11.31 4.51
N PHE A 153 6.63 12.39 4.47
CA PHE A 153 7.15 13.75 4.51
C PHE A 153 7.98 14.01 5.78
N VAL A 154 7.42 13.77 6.97
CA VAL A 154 8.12 13.99 8.25
C VAL A 154 9.39 13.13 8.34
N ARG A 155 9.32 11.84 8.00
CA ARG A 155 10.50 10.95 8.05
C ARG A 155 11.59 11.39 7.09
N THR A 156 11.22 11.83 5.89
CA THR A 156 12.16 12.33 4.89
C THR A 156 12.81 13.63 5.36
N SER A 157 12.02 14.59 5.84
CA SER A 157 12.52 15.86 6.37
C SER A 157 13.44 15.66 7.59
N MET A 158 13.07 14.79 8.52
CA MET A 158 13.90 14.45 9.69
C MET A 158 15.22 13.76 9.30
N TYR A 159 15.23 12.98 8.21
CA TYR A 159 16.47 12.39 7.70
C TYR A 159 17.42 13.48 7.19
N TYR A 160 16.92 14.43 6.39
CA TYR A 160 17.74 15.53 5.87
C TYR A 160 18.25 16.46 6.98
N LEU A 161 17.42 16.80 7.97
CA LEU A 161 17.83 17.62 9.12
C LEU A 161 18.89 16.96 10.02
N ARG A 162 19.06 15.63 9.95
CA ARG A 162 20.12 14.91 10.68
C ARG A 162 21.42 14.78 9.89
N MET A 163 21.39 15.09 8.60
CA MET A 163 22.54 15.04 7.71
C MET A 163 23.21 16.42 7.56
N GLU A 164 22.55 17.48 8.04
CA GLU A 164 23.10 18.81 8.31
C GLU A 164 23.76 18.84 9.71
#